data_AF-A0A496Y7F0-F1
#
_entry.id   AF-A0A496Y7F0-F1
#
_cell.length_a   1.000
_cell.length_b   1.000
_cell.length_c   1.000
_cell.angle_alpha   90.00
_cell.angle_beta   90.00
_cell.angle_gamma   90.00
#
_symmetry.space_group_name_H-M   'P 1'
#
loop_
_entity.id
_entity.type
_entity.pdbx_description
1 polymer ?
#
loop_
_entity_poly.entity_id
_entity_poly.type
_entity_poly.pdbx_seq_one_letter_code
_entity_poly.pdbx_strand_id
1 'polypeptide(L)' 'MKICVLALLMERLAEISCGQSWNRIRRGLEALQISYFSTAEHSFYRTNELTSEVRSLLKSLKIASPKPIQGIQKHTENL' A
#
# COMPACT_ATOMS: atom_id res chain seq x y z
N MET A 1 18.84 -18.51 -6.54
CA MET A 1 19.43 -17.86 -7.74
C MET A 1 18.44 -17.53 -8.87
N LYS A 2 17.17 -17.96 -8.87
CA LYS A 2 16.21 -17.58 -9.94
C LYS A 2 15.36 -16.35 -9.61
N ILE A 3 15.11 -16.10 -8.32
CA ILE A 3 14.23 -15.01 -7.87
C ILE A 3 14.85 -13.61 -8.05
N CYS A 4 16.19 -13.50 -8.04
CA CYS A 4 16.87 -12.21 -8.18
C CYS A 4 16.66 -11.59 -9.56
N VAL A 5 16.72 -12.41 -10.62
CA VAL A 5 16.47 -11.95 -11.99
C VAL A 5 15.03 -11.51 -12.15
N LEU A 6 14.08 -12.26 -11.59
CA LEU A 6 12.67 -11.87 -11.58
C LEU A 6 12.45 -10.54 -10.85
N ALA A 7 13.08 -10.35 -9.68
CA ALA A 7 13.00 -9.11 -8.92
C ALA A 7 13.52 -7.92 -9.75
N LEU A 8 14.69 -8.04 -10.38
CA LEU A 8 15.26 -6.98 -11.22
C LEU A 8 14.36 -6.63 -12.43
N LEU A 9 13.70 -7.63 -13.02
CA LEU A 9 12.74 -7.40 -14.12
C LEU A 9 11.49 -6.65 -13.62
N MET A 10 11.00 -6.97 -12.44
CA MET A 10 9.87 -6.27 -11.81
C MET A 10 10.24 -4.83 -11.45
N GLU A 11 11.42 -4.61 -10.86
CA GLU A 11 11.95 -3.28 -10.58
C GLU A 11 12.02 -2.46 -11.88
N ARG A 12 12.59 -3.04 -12.95
CA ARG A 12 12.72 -2.34 -14.23
C ARG A 12 11.38 -2.00 -14.87
N LEU A 13 10.39 -2.90 -14.77
CA LEU A 13 9.03 -2.64 -15.25
C LEU A 13 8.37 -1.49 -14.47
N ALA A 14 8.56 -1.45 -13.15
CA ALA A 14 8.05 -0.36 -12.31
C ALA A 14 8.71 0.98 -12.66
N GLU A 15 10.03 1.00 -12.88
CA GLU A 15 10.77 2.19 -13.31
C GLU A 15 10.26 2.75 -14.64
N ILE A 16 10.07 1.88 -15.64
CA ILE A 16 9.54 2.27 -16.96
C ILE A 16 8.11 2.82 -16.83
N SER A 17 7.28 2.17 -16.01
CA SER A 17 5.87 2.57 -15.83
C SER A 17 5.72 3.90 -15.08
N CYS A 18 6.61 4.18 -14.13
CA CYS A 18 6.56 5.38 -13.29
C CYS A 18 7.45 6.53 -13.78
N GLY A 19 8.41 6.27 -14.68
CA GLY A 19 9.39 7.26 -15.14
C GLY A 19 10.36 7.72 -14.04
N GLN A 20 10.56 6.90 -13.00
CA GLN A 20 11.36 7.22 -11.82
C GLN A 20 12.26 6.04 -11.46
N SER A 21 13.35 6.30 -10.72
CA SER A 21 14.20 5.21 -10.23
C SER A 21 13.51 4.39 -9.15
N TRP A 22 13.86 3.11 -9.06
CA TRP A 22 13.29 2.18 -8.08
C TRP A 22 13.36 2.72 -6.65
N ASN A 23 14.48 3.36 -6.29
CA ASN A 23 14.66 3.97 -4.97
C ASN A 23 13.61 5.05 -4.65
N ARG A 24 13.17 5.82 -5.64
CA ARG A 24 12.14 6.85 -5.46
C ARG A 24 10.76 6.22 -5.35
N ILE A 25 10.48 5.23 -6.21
CA ILE A 25 9.22 4.46 -6.17
C ILE A 25 9.07 3.79 -4.79
N ARG A 26 10.11 3.10 -4.32
CA ARG A 26 10.14 2.45 -3.01
C ARG A 26 9.85 3.44 -1.88
N ARG A 27 10.56 4.57 -1.82
CA ARG A 27 10.33 5.60 -0.79
C ARG A 27 8.92 6.16 -0.82
N GLY A 28 8.37 6.40 -2.02
CA GLY A 28 7.00 6.84 -2.18
C GLY A 28 6.03 5.81 -1.62
N LEU A 29 6.16 4.54 -2.01
CA LEU A 29 5.32 3.45 -1.53
C LEU A 29 5.51 3.15 -0.03
N GLU A 30 6.68 3.38 0.55
CA GLU A 30 6.91 3.27 2.00
C GLU A 30 6.09 4.28 2.81
N ALA A 31 5.71 5.41 2.22
CA ALA A 31 4.81 6.35 2.87
C ALA A 31 3.38 5.82 2.95
N LEU A 32 2.99 4.82 2.15
CA LEU A 32 1.70 4.16 2.26
C LEU A 32 1.75 3.15 3.40
N GLN A 33 0.94 3.38 4.44
CA GLN A 33 0.89 2.54 5.63
C GLN A 33 -0.55 2.16 5.95
N ILE A 34 -0.77 0.90 6.32
CA ILE A 34 -2.05 0.39 6.82
C ILE A 34 -1.83 0.00 8.27
N SER A 35 -2.58 0.64 9.17
CA SER A 35 -2.51 0.39 10.60
C SER A 35 -3.76 -0.33 11.07
N TYR A 36 -3.58 -1.31 11.95
CA TYR A 36 -4.67 -2.00 12.62
C TYR A 36 -5.06 -1.25 13.89
N PHE A 37 -6.36 -1.04 14.08
CA PHE A 37 -6.95 -0.41 15.25
C PHE A 37 -7.90 -1.41 15.91
N SER A 38 -7.74 -1.58 17.22
CA SER A 38 -8.67 -2.35 18.03
C SER A 38 -9.18 -1.46 19.15
N THR A 39 -10.50 -1.36 19.26
CA THR A 39 -11.24 -0.65 20.30
C THR A 39 -12.08 -1.68 21.05
N ALA A 40 -12.65 -1.29 22.21
CA ALA A 40 -13.49 -2.20 23.00
C ALA A 40 -14.60 -2.86 22.17
N GLU A 41 -15.22 -2.09 21.28
CA GLU A 41 -16.39 -2.50 20.50
C GLU A 41 -16.05 -2.99 19.09
N HIS A 42 -14.96 -2.50 18.50
CA HIS A 42 -14.66 -2.72 17.08
C HIS A 42 -13.16 -2.85 16.79
N SER A 43 -12.83 -3.67 15.81
CA SER A 43 -11.51 -3.76 15.19
C SER A 43 -11.60 -3.38 13.72
N PHE A 44 -10.66 -2.58 13.21
CA PHE A 44 -10.62 -2.17 11.80
C PHE A 44 -9.21 -1.81 11.34
N TYR A 45 -9.00 -1.84 10.03
CA TYR A 45 -7.77 -1.37 9.40
C TYR A 45 -8.00 0.04 8.86
N ARG A 46 -7.02 0.91 9.05
CA ARG A 46 -7.02 2.27 8.50
C ARG A 46 -5.76 2.52 7.71
N THR A 47 -5.94 2.98 6.48
CA THR A 47 -4.85 3.49 5.65
C THR A 47 -4.55 4.93 6.06
N ASN A 48 -3.27 5.31 6.10
CA ASN A 48 -2.89 6.70 6.28
C ASN A 48 -3.34 7.57 5.08
N GLU A 49 -3.26 8.89 5.26
CA GLU A 49 -3.57 9.80 4.17
C GLU A 49 -2.55 9.64 3.04
N LEU A 50 -3.04 9.34 1.83
CA LEU A 50 -2.18 9.18 0.67
C LEU A 50 -1.59 10.55 0.30
N THR A 51 -0.28 10.62 0.12
CA THR A 51 0.35 11.82 -0.46
C THR A 51 0.04 11.92 -1.95
N SER A 52 0.21 13.10 -2.54
CA SER A 52 0.07 13.30 -3.99
C SER A 52 1.02 12.41 -4.80
N GLU A 53 2.25 12.21 -4.30
CA GLU A 53 3.25 11.32 -4.91
C GLU A 53 2.77 9.86 -4.92
N VAL A 54 2.26 9.35 -3.79
CA VAL A 54 1.72 7.99 -3.70
C VAL A 54 0.53 7.78 -4.63
N ARG A 55 -0.42 8.72 -4.67
CA ARG A 55 -1.56 8.65 -5.61
C ARG A 55 -1.11 8.60 -7.06
N SER A 56 -0.12 9.42 -7.43
CA SER A 56 0.44 9.40 -8.78
C SER A 56 1.11 8.07 -9.09
N LEU A 57 1.90 7.52 -8.15
CA LEU A 57 2.55 6.22 -8.30
C LEU A 57 1.56 5.08 -8.49
N LEU A 58 0.53 5.00 -7.64
CA LEU A 58 -0.53 3.98 -7.75
C LEU A 58 -1.25 4.09 -9.09
N LYS A 59 -1.54 5.31 -9.56
CA LYS A 59 -2.14 5.54 -10.88
C LYS A 59 -1.24 5.07 -12.02
N SER A 60 0.06 5.40 -11.99
CA SER A 60 1.04 4.96 -12.99
C SER A 60 1.17 3.43 -13.03
N LEU A 61 1.13 2.79 -11.86
CA LEU A 61 1.15 1.33 -11.74
C LEU A 61 -0.20 0.66 -12.03
N LYS A 62 -1.25 1.44 -12.34
CA LYS A 62 -2.64 0.97 -12.57
C LYS A 62 -3.22 0.19 -11.38
N ILE A 63 -2.82 0.57 -10.16
CA ILE A 63 -3.30 -0.01 -8.91
C ILE A 63 -4.36 0.90 -8.31
N ALA A 64 -5.49 0.34 -7.89
CA ALA A 64 -6.52 1.10 -7.19
C ALA A 64 -6.02 1.55 -5.82
N SER A 65 -6.31 2.80 -5.46
CA SER A 65 -6.00 3.31 -4.12
C SER A 65 -6.73 2.51 -3.05
N PRO A 66 -6.06 2.11 -1.96
CA PRO A 66 -6.70 1.38 -0.87
C PRO A 66 -7.79 2.24 -0.21
N LYS A 67 -8.85 1.58 0.28
CA LYS A 67 -9.93 2.27 1.01
C LYS A 67 -9.38 2.84 2.34
N PRO A 68 -9.80 4.05 2.76
CA PRO A 68 -9.32 4.64 4.01
C PRO A 68 -9.58 3.79 5.25
N ILE A 69 -10.73 3.11 5.31
CA ILE A 69 -11.12 2.21 6.41
C ILE A 69 -11.57 0.88 5.80
N GLN A 70 -11.12 -0.23 6.37
CA GLN A 70 -11.33 -1.58 5.86
C GLN A 70 -11.58 -2.57 7.02
N GLY A 71 -12.39 -3.59 6.76
CA GLY A 71 -12.54 -4.74 7.67
C GLY A 71 -13.06 -4.37 9.06
N ILE A 72 -14.12 -3.56 9.14
CA ILE A 72 -14.77 -3.24 10.42
C ILE A 72 -15.39 -4.53 10.96
N GLN A 73 -14.85 -5.01 12.07
CA GLN A 73 -15.37 -6.14 12.83
C GLN A 73 -15.88 -5.62 14.16
N LYS A 74 -17.11 -5.96 14.51
CA LYS A 74 -17.65 -5.69 15.84
C LYS A 74 -17.24 -6.82 16.77
N HIS A 75 -16.70 -6.51 17.94
CA HIS A 75 -16.58 -7.47 19.02
C HIS A 75 -17.99 -7.70 19.57
N THR A 76 -18.59 -8.84 19.25
CA THR A 76 -19.80 -9.26 19.96
C THR A 76 -19.35 -9.71 21.34
N GLU A 77 -19.54 -8.87 22.35
CA GLU A 77 -19.57 -9.32 23.74
C GLU A 77 -20.74 -10.32 23.84
N ASN A 78 -20.42 -11.61 23.94
CA ASN A 78 -21.37 -12.61 24.39
C ASN A 78 -21.62 -12.34 25.88
N LEU A 79 -22.76 -11.73 26.19
CA LEU A 79 -23.39 -11.75 27.51
C LEU A 79 -24.16 -13.05 27.70
#